data_AF-G5NJ76-F1
#
_entry.id   AF-G5NJ76-F1
#
_cell.length_a   1.000
_cell.length_b   1.000
_cell.length_c   1.000
_cell.angle_alpha   90.00
_cell.angle_beta   90.00
_cell.angle_gamma   90.00
#
_symmetry.space_group_name_H-M   'P 1'
#
loop_
_entity.id
_entity.type
_entity.pdbx_description
1 polymer ?
#
loop_
_entity_poly.entity_id
_entity_poly.type
_entity_poly.pdbx_seq_one_letter_code
_entity_poly.pdbx_strand_id
1 'polypeptide(L)'
;VESPAVKQFCEAHREEVEFYLWLQWLAWRQFAACWDTCQSFKLPIGLYRDLAVGVAEGGAETWCDRELYCLKASVGLIRPTSCLA
;
A
#
# COMPACT_ATOMS: atom_id res chain seq x y z
N VAL A 1 -9.93 7.88 -11.56
CA VAL A 1 -8.89 8.94 -11.52
C VAL A 1 -8.88 9.82 -12.76
N GLU A 2 -9.41 9.37 -13.90
CA GLU A 2 -9.28 10.13 -15.16
C GLU A 2 -10.23 11.32 -15.35
N SER A 3 -11.12 11.59 -14.40
CA SER A 3 -12.12 12.65 -14.56
C SER A 3 -11.47 14.04 -14.66
N PRO A 4 -12.07 14.99 -15.41
CA PRO A 4 -11.53 16.34 -15.55
C PRO A 4 -11.30 17.06 -14.22
N ALA A 5 -12.20 16.84 -13.25
CA ALA A 5 -12.09 17.44 -11.91
C ALA A 5 -10.84 16.96 -11.15
N VAL A 6 -10.47 15.68 -11.28
CA VAL A 6 -9.26 15.14 -10.64
C VAL A 6 -8.01 15.70 -11.29
N LYS A 7 -7.98 15.82 -12.63
CA LYS A 7 -6.86 16.44 -13.36
C LYS A 7 -6.67 17.90 -12.93
N GLN A 8 -7.76 18.67 -12.88
CA GLN A 8 -7.73 20.06 -12.43
C GLN A 8 -7.28 20.19 -10.97
N PHE A 9 -7.72 19.28 -10.10
CA PHE A 9 -7.25 19.24 -8.71
C PHE A 9 -5.74 18.99 -8.64
N CYS A 10 -5.22 18.02 -9.40
CA CYS A 10 -3.78 17.74 -9.42
C CYS A 10 -2.95 18.94 -9.93
N GLU A 11 -3.47 19.70 -10.90
CA GLU A 11 -2.80 20.91 -11.39
C GLU A 11 -2.83 22.05 -10.35
N ALA A 12 -3.99 22.27 -9.71
CA ALA A 12 -4.16 23.32 -8.70
C ALA A 12 -3.40 23.02 -7.39
N HIS A 13 -3.26 21.75 -7.01
CA HIS A 13 -2.62 21.28 -5.78
C HIS A 13 -1.26 20.61 -6.04
N ARG A 14 -0.56 21.03 -7.10
CA ARG A 14 0.68 20.37 -7.54
C ARG A 14 1.73 20.24 -6.43
N GLU A 15 1.96 21.29 -5.65
CA GLU A 15 2.95 21.27 -4.56
C GLU A 15 2.59 20.24 -3.48
N GLU A 16 1.30 20.09 -3.16
CA GLU A 16 0.82 19.10 -2.20
C GLU A 16 0.99 17.68 -2.74
N VAL A 17 0.69 17.45 -4.01
CA VAL A 17 0.94 16.16 -4.68
C VAL A 17 2.45 15.83 -4.66
N GLU A 18 3.30 16.79 -5.01
CA GLU A 18 4.76 16.62 -4.98
C GLU A 18 5.29 16.37 -3.56
N PHE A 19 4.70 17.00 -2.55
CA PHE A 19 5.01 16.74 -1.15
C PHE A 19 4.73 15.28 -0.75
N TYR A 20 3.57 14.73 -1.11
CA TYR A 20 3.27 13.32 -0.81
C TYR A 20 4.15 12.34 -1.60
N LEU A 21 4.52 12.66 -2.84
CA LEU A 21 5.50 11.90 -3.60
C LEU A 21 6.88 11.90 -2.92
N TRP A 22 7.30 13.07 -2.41
CA TRP A 22 8.54 13.20 -1.67
C TRP A 22 8.55 12.37 -0.37
N LEU A 23 7.43 12.32 0.35
CA LEU A 23 7.31 11.46 1.54
C LEU A 23 7.46 9.98 1.21
N GLN A 24 6.87 9.51 0.11
CA GLN A 24 7.03 8.12 -0.34
C GLN A 24 8.48 7.82 -0.71
N TRP A 25 9.14 8.75 -1.41
CA TRP A 25 10.57 8.63 -1.72
C TRP A 25 11.43 8.60 -0.46
N LEU A 26 11.14 9.44 0.54
CA LEU A 26 11.87 9.46 1.80
C LEU A 26 11.72 8.13 2.56
N ALA A 27 10.49 7.59 2.64
CA ALA A 27 10.24 6.29 3.26
C ALA A 27 11.01 5.17 2.56
N TRP A 28 11.01 5.15 1.23
CA TRP A 28 11.80 4.19 0.45
C TRP A 28 13.30 4.30 0.75
N ARG A 29 13.85 5.52 0.82
CA ARG A 29 15.26 5.74 1.12
C ARG A 29 15.64 5.28 2.52
N GLN A 30 14.80 5.57 3.52
CA GLN A 30 15.04 5.14 4.89
C GLN A 30 15.01 3.62 4.99
N PHE A 31 14.06 2.96 4.31
CA PHE A 31 13.99 1.51 4.26
C PHE A 31 15.23 0.89 3.57
N ALA A 32 15.69 1.48 2.47
CA ALA A 32 16.90 1.04 1.77
C ALA A 32 18.16 1.17 2.65
N ALA A 33 18.29 2.26 3.42
CA ALA A 33 19.42 2.43 4.34
C ALA A 33 19.44 1.36 5.46
N CYS A 34 18.26 0.95 5.95
CA CYS A 34 18.16 -0.16 6.89
C CYS A 34 18.63 -1.48 6.26
N TRP A 35 18.25 -1.72 5.00
CA TRP A 35 18.72 -2.90 4.26
C TRP A 35 20.24 -2.91 4.06
N ASP A 36 20.82 -1.79 3.65
CA ASP A 36 22.28 -1.65 3.48
C ASP A 36 23.02 -1.93 4.80
N THR A 37 22.44 -1.51 5.92
CA THR A 37 22.95 -1.82 7.26
C THR A 37 22.94 -3.33 7.50
N CYS A 38 21.81 -4.01 7.26
CA CYS A 38 21.74 -5.47 7.37
C CYS A 38 22.79 -6.19 6.50
N GLN A 39 23.03 -5.70 5.29
CA GLN A 39 24.04 -6.25 4.37
C GLN A 39 25.46 -6.06 4.90
N SER A 40 25.77 -4.90 5.50
CA SER A 40 27.10 -4.64 6.08
C SER A 40 27.45 -5.60 7.22
N PHE A 41 26.44 -6.02 8.01
CA PHE A 41 26.57 -7.04 9.05
C PHE A 41 26.47 -8.48 8.53
N LYS A 42 26.29 -8.68 7.22
CA LYS A 42 26.14 -9.99 6.57
C LYS A 42 25.02 -10.82 7.20
N LEU A 43 23.92 -10.17 7.57
CA LEU A 43 22.77 -10.88 8.12
C LEU A 43 22.20 -11.83 7.05
N PRO A 44 22.04 -13.12 7.34
CA PRO A 44 21.67 -14.12 6.33
C PRO A 44 20.29 -13.90 5.71
N ILE A 45 19.38 -13.23 6.44
CA ILE A 45 18.04 -12.87 5.95
C ILE A 45 17.92 -11.34 5.78
N GLY A 46 18.50 -10.57 6.70
CA GLY A 46 18.43 -9.11 6.69
C GLY A 46 17.07 -8.59 7.15
N LEU A 47 16.19 -8.24 6.20
CA LEU A 47 14.84 -7.73 6.48
C LEU A 47 13.79 -8.73 6.02
N TYR A 48 12.89 -9.10 6.93
CA TYR A 48 11.72 -9.95 6.63
C TYR A 48 10.46 -9.08 6.60
N ARG A 49 9.80 -9.00 5.44
CA ARG A 49 8.61 -8.19 5.23
C ARG A 49 7.35 -9.03 5.33
N ASP A 50 6.31 -8.43 5.90
CA ASP A 50 4.95 -8.98 5.89
C ASP A 50 4.12 -8.27 4.81
N LEU A 51 3.33 -9.04 4.06
CA LEU A 51 2.46 -8.54 3.00
C LEU A 51 1.02 -8.81 3.39
N ALA A 52 0.26 -7.74 3.55
CA ALA A 52 -1.16 -7.84 3.89
C ALA A 52 -1.95 -8.60 2.81
N VAL A 53 -2.99 -9.31 3.25
CA VAL A 53 -3.86 -10.11 2.38
C VAL A 53 -4.69 -9.28 1.38
N GLY A 54 -4.89 -7.99 1.66
CA GLY A 54 -5.70 -7.12 0.81
C GLY A 54 -5.60 -5.64 1.16
N VAL A 55 -6.35 -4.84 0.42
CA VAL A 55 -6.40 -3.37 0.53
C VAL A 55 -7.79 -2.90 0.94
N ALA A 56 -7.89 -1.70 1.52
CA ALA A 56 -9.17 -1.13 1.93
C ALA A 56 -9.99 -0.66 0.71
N GLU A 57 -11.32 -0.82 0.77
CA GLU A 57 -12.27 -0.48 -0.32
C GLU A 57 -12.21 0.99 -0.76
N GLY A 58 -11.88 1.91 0.16
CA GLY A 58 -11.72 3.35 -0.11
C GLY A 58 -10.27 3.81 -0.22
N GLY A 59 -9.32 2.89 -0.40
CA GLY A 59 -7.89 3.21 -0.50
C GLY A 59 -7.50 3.80 -1.86
N ALA A 60 -6.26 4.27 -1.95
CA ALA A 60 -5.70 4.77 -3.22
C ALA A 60 -5.70 3.67 -4.30
N GLU A 61 -5.41 2.42 -3.93
CA GLU A 61 -5.36 1.28 -4.85
C GLU A 61 -6.72 1.00 -5.51
N THR A 62 -7.78 0.86 -4.72
CA THR A 62 -9.13 0.64 -5.23
C THR A 62 -9.71 1.88 -5.91
N TRP A 63 -9.24 3.09 -5.59
CA TRP A 63 -9.64 4.31 -6.28
C TRP A 63 -9.00 4.45 -7.66
N CYS A 64 -7.72 4.05 -7.78
CA CYS A 64 -6.96 4.07 -9.02
C CYS A 64 -7.40 2.98 -9.98
N ASP A 65 -7.57 1.75 -9.50
CA ASP A 65 -7.93 0.59 -10.31
C ASP A 65 -9.16 -0.13 -9.73
N ARG A 66 -10.35 0.43 -10.02
CA ARG A 66 -11.61 -0.12 -9.49
C ARG A 66 -11.99 -1.46 -10.10
N GLU A 67 -11.60 -1.73 -11.34
CA GLU A 67 -12.05 -2.91 -12.09
C GLU A 67 -11.37 -4.19 -11.63
N LEU A 68 -10.18 -4.06 -11.03
CA LEU A 68 -9.44 -5.17 -10.44
C LEU A 68 -10.11 -5.78 -9.20
N TYR A 69 -11.03 -5.06 -8.54
CA TYR A 69 -11.63 -5.47 -7.27
C TYR A 69 -13.14 -5.70 -7.34
N CYS A 70 -13.59 -6.80 -6.72
CA CYS A 70 -15.01 -7.06 -6.48
C CYS A 70 -15.54 -6.25 -5.29
N LEU A 71 -15.81 -4.95 -5.47
CA LEU A 71 -16.20 -4.02 -4.39
C LEU A 71 -17.52 -4.38 -3.66
N LYS A 72 -18.34 -5.28 -4.21
CA LYS A 72 -19.59 -5.75 -3.57
C LYS A 72 -19.42 -7.00 -2.70
N ALA A 73 -18.20 -7.52 -2.57
CA ALA A 73 -17.89 -8.68 -1.74
C ALA A 73 -16.80 -8.31 -0.73
N SER A 74 -16.85 -8.92 0.45
CA SER A 74 -15.84 -8.71 1.50
C SER A 74 -15.11 -10.00 1.80
N VAL A 75 -13.78 -9.93 1.90
CA VAL A 75 -12.96 -11.05 2.36
C VAL A 75 -13.15 -11.22 3.87
N GLY A 76 -13.34 -12.46 4.32
CA GLY A 76 -13.49 -12.78 5.73
C GLY A 76 -13.18 -14.24 6.00
N LEU A 77 -13.13 -14.58 7.29
CA LEU A 77 -13.04 -15.97 7.73
C LEU A 77 -14.43 -16.48 8.08
N ILE A 78 -14.71 -17.75 7.77
CA ILE A 78 -15.88 -18.42 8.30
C ILE A 78 -15.71 -18.69 9.80
N ARG A 79 -16.79 -18.58 10.59
CA ARG A 79 -16.76 -19.08 11.96
C ARG A 79 -16.72 -20.61 11.92
N PRO A 80 -15.82 -21.27 12.68
CA PRO A 80 -15.91 -22.70 12.86
C PRO A 80 -17.17 -23.03 13.67
N THR A 81 -18.14 -23.69 13.05
CA THR A 81 -19.22 -24.39 13.77
C THR A 81 -18.61 -25.66 14.38
N SER A 82 -18.43 -25.66 15.70
CA SER A 82 -18.13 -26.81 16.58
C SER A 82 -17.73 -28.12 15.87
N CYS A 83 -16.43 -28.36 15.70
CA CYS A 83 -15.94 -29.74 15.78
C CYS A 83 -15.96 -30.11 17.26
N LEU A 84 -17.08 -30.69 17.72
CA LEU A 84 -17.05 -31.50 18.93
C LEU A 84 -16.11 -32.68 18.66
N ALA A 85 -15.08 -32.78 19.49
CA ALA A 85 -14.19 -33.93 19.60
C ALA A 85 -14.94 -35.17 20.10
#